data_AF-A0A2J6TKL8-F1
#
_entry.id   AF-A0A2J6TKL8-F1
#
_cell.length_a   1.000
_cell.length_b   1.000
_cell.length_c   1.000
_cell.angle_alpha   90.00
_cell.angle_beta   90.00
_cell.angle_gamma   90.00
#
_symmetry.space_group_name_H-M   'P 1'
#
loop_
_entity.id
_entity.type
_entity.pdbx_description
1 polymer ?
#
loop_
_entity_poly.entity_id
_entity_poly.type
_entity_poly.pdbx_seq_one_letter_code
_entity_poly.pdbx_strand_id
1 'polypeptide(L)'
;MPSSTSSLVLQATRGPNGYFPSPYSADPLLGDLRTILLPVAIMALVSFLSTLSLSCFITYHMVSWRKYYCTYPGYNQYLVLIFNLILADCQQSMAFLISFHWIAKNGILAPTTACFIQGWLVQVGDISSGIWVLSIAIHTWFSVVKGHQIEYIRFCYCLIGIWVFVLLLAIIGPISHPKTYFVNTGAWCWINQDYANYRLGLHYFWILLSQFGSVVIYAYIFCLLRYHIKQALPASRLASSEKISRAARFMVLYPTAYIALSLPLPAGRLALWSGAKVPLTFYCIGATLMTSCGFVDAVLYTLTRRILIREMGNAAPSMVDRTAITRTVAVGDNGVAITLGKRARKAQGTDLSDSTEDIWSIEKAVSFDDRSDVVHQERASASSSGEEDR
;
A
#
# COMPACT_ATOMS: atom_id res chain seq x y z
N MET A 1 27.69 18.10 45.17
CA MET A 1 26.85 16.89 45.02
C MET A 1 25.40 17.34 44.95
N PRO A 2 24.74 17.32 43.79
CA PRO A 2 23.31 17.62 43.72
C PRO A 2 22.53 16.32 43.96
N SER A 3 21.68 16.37 44.98
CA SER A 3 20.70 15.36 45.36
C SER A 3 19.68 15.14 44.25
N SER A 4 19.66 13.93 43.71
CA SER A 4 18.63 13.43 42.81
C SER A 4 17.27 13.43 43.50
N THR A 5 16.46 14.47 43.26
CA THR A 5 15.01 14.37 43.41
C THR A 5 14.49 13.47 42.29
N SER A 6 14.54 12.15 42.54
CA SER A 6 13.73 11.19 41.83
C SER A 6 12.27 11.56 42.06
N SER A 7 11.67 12.23 41.10
CA SER A 7 10.21 12.28 40.99
C SER A 7 9.72 10.83 41.05
N LEU A 8 9.00 10.48 42.11
CA LEU A 8 8.28 9.21 42.25
C LEU A 8 7.28 9.11 41.10
N VAL A 9 7.73 8.60 39.96
CA VAL A 9 6.83 8.16 38.89
C VAL A 9 6.03 7.02 39.49
N LEU A 10 4.72 7.23 39.63
CA LEU A 10 3.80 6.27 40.22
C LEU A 10 3.69 5.08 39.26
N GLN A 11 4.60 4.12 39.41
CA GLN A 11 4.63 2.92 38.59
C GLN A 11 3.29 2.20 38.73
N ALA A 12 2.70 1.75 37.61
CA ALA A 12 1.40 1.09 37.61
C ALA A 12 1.41 -0.15 38.52
N THR A 13 0.94 0.00 39.76
CA THR A 13 0.77 -1.08 40.73
C THR A 13 -0.68 -1.56 40.70
N ARG A 14 -0.90 -2.87 40.78
CA ARG A 14 -2.26 -3.42 40.82
C ARG A 14 -2.97 -2.97 42.10
N GLY A 15 -4.20 -2.49 41.96
CA GLY A 15 -5.09 -2.20 43.06
C GLY A 15 -5.74 -3.47 43.64
N PRO A 16 -6.63 -3.32 44.64
CA PRO A 16 -7.30 -4.43 45.32
C PRO A 16 -8.09 -5.34 44.36
N ASN A 17 -8.62 -4.77 43.29
CA ASN A 17 -9.43 -5.46 42.28
C ASN A 17 -8.58 -6.17 41.21
N GLY A 18 -7.24 -6.18 41.35
CA GLY A 18 -6.30 -6.77 40.40
C GLY A 18 -5.99 -5.91 39.17
N TYR A 19 -6.71 -4.81 38.96
CA TYR A 19 -6.49 -3.83 37.88
C TYR A 19 -5.64 -2.64 38.34
N PHE A 20 -4.97 -1.98 37.40
CA PHE A 20 -4.27 -0.72 37.65
C PHE A 20 -5.28 0.41 37.93
N PRO A 21 -4.97 1.33 38.85
CA PRO A 21 -5.82 2.48 39.12
C PRO A 21 -5.87 3.45 37.91
N SER A 22 -6.83 4.37 37.93
CA SER A 22 -6.87 5.50 36.99
C SER A 22 -5.52 6.26 37.04
N PRO A 23 -4.94 6.67 35.89
CA PRO A 23 -5.53 6.68 34.53
C PRO A 23 -5.31 5.40 33.71
N TYR A 24 -4.62 4.40 34.25
CA TYR A 24 -4.19 3.19 33.51
C TYR A 24 -5.30 2.16 33.29
N SER A 25 -6.43 2.29 34.01
CA SER A 25 -7.71 1.64 33.71
C SER A 25 -8.85 2.63 33.88
N ALA A 26 -10.00 2.36 33.25
CA ALA A 26 -11.25 3.12 33.41
C ALA A 26 -12.42 2.15 33.64
N ASP A 27 -13.13 2.33 34.76
CA ASP A 27 -14.34 1.58 35.13
C ASP A 27 -15.27 2.48 35.95
N PRO A 28 -16.41 2.95 35.41
CA PRO A 28 -16.91 2.72 34.05
C PRO A 28 -16.15 3.56 32.98
N LEU A 29 -16.53 3.42 31.70
CA LEU A 29 -16.14 4.35 30.64
C LEU A 29 -16.53 5.79 31.01
N LEU A 30 -15.60 6.73 30.84
CA LEU A 30 -15.79 8.14 31.20
C LEU A 30 -16.73 8.85 30.23
N GLY A 31 -17.83 9.42 30.74
CA GLY A 31 -18.72 10.32 30.00
C GLY A 31 -19.24 9.73 28.69
N ASP A 32 -19.16 10.49 27.60
CA ASP A 32 -19.64 10.12 26.26
C ASP A 32 -18.69 9.20 25.47
N LEU A 33 -17.63 8.68 26.11
CA LEU A 33 -16.63 7.86 25.43
C LEU A 33 -17.23 6.64 24.73
N ARG A 34 -18.29 6.05 25.30
CA ARG A 34 -19.01 4.93 24.68
C ARG A 34 -19.59 5.30 23.31
N THR A 35 -20.22 6.47 23.21
CA THR A 35 -20.82 6.99 21.97
C THR A 35 -19.76 7.34 20.94
N ILE A 36 -18.64 7.90 21.41
CA ILE A 36 -17.55 8.35 20.55
C ILE A 36 -16.66 7.18 20.07
N LEU A 37 -16.58 6.09 20.84
CA LEU A 37 -15.81 4.88 20.48
C LEU A 37 -16.58 3.96 19.51
N LEU A 38 -17.91 4.08 19.44
CA LEU A 38 -18.74 3.25 18.55
C LEU A 38 -18.40 3.42 17.06
N PRO A 39 -18.22 4.64 16.50
CA PRO A 39 -17.75 4.83 15.13
C PRO A 39 -16.41 4.15 14.83
N VAL A 40 -15.46 4.18 15.78
CA VAL A 40 -14.16 3.51 15.66
C VAL A 40 -14.35 2.00 15.52
N ALA A 41 -15.21 1.40 16.36
CA ALA A 41 -15.49 -0.03 16.33
C ALA A 41 -16.20 -0.46 15.03
N ILE A 42 -17.16 0.32 14.54
CA ILE A 42 -17.88 0.06 13.29
C ILE A 42 -16.94 0.14 12.09
N MET A 43 -16.13 1.20 12.00
CA MET A 43 -15.17 1.34 10.91
C MET A 43 -14.09 0.25 10.95
N ALA A 44 -13.63 -0.13 12.14
CA ALA A 44 -12.74 -1.27 12.29
C ALA A 44 -13.36 -2.58 11.76
N LEU A 45 -14.65 -2.82 11.99
CA LEU A 45 -15.35 -3.99 11.45
C LEU A 45 -15.45 -3.96 9.93
N VAL A 46 -15.85 -2.82 9.36
CA VAL A 46 -15.94 -2.65 7.90
C VAL A 46 -14.57 -2.88 7.26
N SER A 47 -13.52 -2.25 7.80
CA SER A 47 -12.16 -2.43 7.32
C SER A 47 -11.70 -3.88 7.46
N PHE A 48 -11.86 -4.51 8.62
CA PHE A 48 -11.47 -5.90 8.85
C PHE A 48 -12.13 -6.86 7.85
N LEU A 49 -13.45 -6.75 7.65
CA LEU A 49 -14.15 -7.61 6.71
C LEU A 49 -13.70 -7.37 5.26
N SER A 50 -13.47 -6.11 4.88
CA SER A 50 -13.01 -5.75 3.53
C SER A 50 -11.58 -6.24 3.25
N THR A 51 -10.64 -6.00 4.17
CA THR A 51 -9.23 -6.41 4.03
C THR A 51 -9.07 -7.91 4.16
N LEU A 52 -9.83 -8.57 5.03
CA LEU A 52 -9.83 -10.04 5.15
C LEU A 52 -10.35 -10.68 3.86
N SER A 53 -11.48 -10.21 3.34
CA SER A 53 -12.05 -10.70 2.08
C SER A 53 -11.07 -10.52 0.92
N LEU A 54 -10.44 -9.35 0.84
CA LEU A 54 -9.48 -9.05 -0.21
C LEU A 54 -8.18 -9.86 -0.07
N SER A 55 -7.68 -10.03 1.15
CA SER A 55 -6.51 -10.86 1.44
C SER A 55 -6.76 -12.32 1.06
N CYS A 56 -7.93 -12.86 1.41
CA CYS A 56 -8.35 -14.21 1.01
C CYS A 56 -8.46 -14.32 -0.51
N PHE A 57 -9.04 -13.32 -1.18
CA PHE A 57 -9.17 -13.29 -2.63
C PHE A 57 -7.80 -13.29 -3.34
N ILE A 58 -6.89 -12.40 -2.95
CA ILE A 58 -5.53 -12.31 -3.52
C ILE A 58 -4.76 -13.61 -3.26
N THR A 59 -4.80 -14.12 -2.02
CA THR A 59 -4.13 -15.37 -1.63
C THR A 59 -4.65 -16.55 -2.44
N TYR A 60 -5.98 -16.66 -2.60
CA TYR A 60 -6.60 -17.71 -3.41
C TYR A 60 -6.11 -17.67 -4.86
N HIS A 61 -6.05 -16.48 -5.47
CA HIS A 61 -5.54 -16.31 -6.83
C HIS A 61 -4.03 -16.57 -6.93
N MET A 62 -3.24 -16.22 -5.92
CA MET A 62 -1.80 -16.52 -5.87
C MET A 62 -1.54 -18.03 -5.73
N VAL A 63 -2.34 -18.76 -4.96
CA VAL A 63 -2.18 -20.22 -4.79
C VAL A 63 -2.73 -20.99 -5.99
N SER A 64 -3.91 -20.61 -6.47
CA SER A 64 -4.58 -21.25 -7.62
C SER A 64 -4.11 -20.70 -8.97
N TRP A 65 -2.95 -20.05 -9.01
CA TRP A 65 -2.50 -19.27 -10.18
C TRP A 65 -2.44 -20.10 -11.46
N ARG A 66 -2.04 -21.37 -11.37
CA ARG A 66 -1.95 -22.30 -12.53
C ARG A 66 -3.27 -22.49 -13.26
N LYS A 67 -4.40 -22.17 -12.64
CA LYS A 67 -5.73 -22.26 -13.24
C LYS A 67 -6.14 -20.99 -14.00
N TYR A 68 -5.57 -19.83 -13.64
CA TYR A 68 -6.03 -18.52 -14.09
C TYR A 68 -4.98 -17.70 -14.83
N TYR A 69 -3.69 -18.04 -14.70
CA TYR A 69 -2.58 -17.26 -15.23
C TYR A 69 -1.49 -18.16 -15.81
N CYS A 70 -0.88 -17.72 -16.91
CA CYS A 70 0.28 -18.39 -17.50
C CYS A 70 1.56 -18.14 -16.67
N THR A 71 1.65 -16.96 -16.04
CA THR A 71 2.77 -16.57 -15.17
C THR A 71 2.32 -16.37 -13.73
N TYR A 72 3.22 -16.60 -12.77
CA TYR A 72 2.92 -16.46 -11.33
C TYR A 72 2.66 -14.98 -10.96
N PRO A 73 1.47 -14.63 -10.43
CA PRO A 73 1.12 -13.25 -10.09
C PRO A 73 2.04 -12.57 -9.08
N GLY A 74 2.73 -13.35 -8.23
CA GLY A 74 3.66 -12.82 -7.24
C GLY A 74 4.94 -12.22 -7.82
N TYR A 75 5.22 -12.39 -9.12
CA TYR A 75 6.29 -11.63 -9.77
C TYR A 75 5.96 -10.15 -9.93
N ASN A 76 4.68 -9.76 -9.85
CA ASN A 76 4.28 -8.36 -9.81
C ASN A 76 4.59 -7.75 -8.43
N GLN A 77 5.72 -7.03 -8.35
CA GLN A 77 6.22 -6.41 -7.12
C GLN A 77 5.20 -5.46 -6.47
N TYR A 78 4.45 -4.69 -7.26
CA TYR A 78 3.40 -3.81 -6.75
C TYR A 78 2.25 -4.58 -6.10
N LEU A 79 1.82 -5.69 -6.71
CA LEU A 79 0.78 -6.54 -6.12
C LEU A 79 1.23 -7.09 -4.77
N VAL A 80 2.49 -7.53 -4.66
CA VAL A 80 3.03 -8.06 -3.40
C VAL A 80 3.15 -6.95 -2.34
N LEU A 81 3.58 -5.75 -2.70
CA LEU A 81 3.63 -4.61 -1.78
C LEU A 81 2.24 -4.23 -1.26
N ILE A 82 1.25 -4.11 -2.16
CA ILE A 82 -0.14 -3.79 -1.80
C ILE A 82 -0.75 -4.91 -0.95
N PHE A 83 -0.45 -6.18 -1.24
CA PHE A 83 -0.91 -7.29 -0.43
C PHE A 83 -0.39 -7.21 1.01
N ASN A 84 0.88 -6.88 1.21
CA ASN A 84 1.44 -6.71 2.56
C ASN A 84 0.85 -5.49 3.29
N LEU A 85 0.55 -4.40 2.58
CA LEU A 85 -0.19 -3.26 3.13
C LEU A 85 -1.59 -3.68 3.63
N ILE A 86 -2.35 -4.42 2.82
CA ILE A 86 -3.69 -4.91 3.20
C ILE A 86 -3.61 -5.86 4.42
N LEU A 87 -2.57 -6.68 4.50
CA LEU A 87 -2.33 -7.53 5.68
C LEU A 87 -2.04 -6.71 6.95
N ALA A 88 -1.26 -5.64 6.83
CA ALA A 88 -1.02 -4.70 7.92
C ALA A 88 -2.32 -4.03 8.40
N ASP A 89 -3.12 -3.54 7.46
CA ASP A 89 -4.41 -2.90 7.76
C ASP A 89 -5.45 -3.87 8.35
N CYS A 90 -5.37 -5.16 7.99
CA CYS A 90 -6.13 -6.23 8.64
C CYS A 90 -5.72 -6.38 10.12
N GLN A 91 -4.42 -6.38 10.43
CA GLN A 91 -3.94 -6.43 11.81
C GLN A 91 -4.34 -5.19 12.61
N GLN A 92 -4.23 -4.01 11.99
CA GLN A 92 -4.62 -2.74 12.57
C GLN A 92 -6.12 -2.71 12.93
N SER A 93 -6.98 -3.06 11.98
CA SER A 93 -8.44 -3.09 12.21
C SER A 93 -8.85 -4.12 13.25
N MET A 94 -8.18 -5.28 13.30
CA MET A 94 -8.39 -6.28 14.36
C MET A 94 -8.07 -5.73 15.76
N ALA A 95 -7.09 -4.84 15.89
CA ALA A 95 -6.79 -4.17 17.17
C ALA A 95 -7.97 -3.34 17.67
N PHE A 96 -8.64 -2.61 16.76
CA PHE A 96 -9.75 -1.74 17.10
C PHE A 96 -11.10 -2.44 17.18
N LEU A 97 -11.24 -3.67 16.66
CA LEU A 97 -12.41 -4.53 16.94
C LEU A 97 -12.57 -4.83 18.43
N ILE A 98 -11.48 -4.87 19.19
CA ILE A 98 -11.49 -5.04 20.65
C ILE A 98 -12.23 -3.88 21.34
N SER A 99 -12.45 -2.76 20.66
CA SER A 99 -13.30 -1.67 21.17
C SER A 99 -14.74 -2.13 21.44
N PHE A 100 -15.29 -3.09 20.68
CA PHE A 100 -16.61 -3.68 21.00
C PHE A 100 -16.60 -4.37 22.36
N HIS A 101 -15.51 -5.07 22.72
CA HIS A 101 -15.35 -5.69 24.03
C HIS A 101 -15.39 -4.64 25.14
N TRP A 102 -14.69 -3.52 24.98
CA TRP A 102 -14.67 -2.44 25.97
C TRP A 102 -16.01 -1.71 26.08
N ILE A 103 -16.71 -1.50 24.96
CA ILE A 103 -18.05 -0.92 24.93
C ILE A 103 -19.05 -1.82 25.67
N ALA A 104 -18.99 -3.14 25.44
CA ALA A 104 -19.88 -4.10 26.09
C ALA A 104 -19.57 -4.24 27.59
N LYS A 105 -18.29 -4.22 27.96
CA LYS A 105 -17.84 -4.28 29.35
C LYS A 105 -18.04 -2.96 30.12
N ASN A 106 -18.31 -1.86 29.41
CA ASN A 106 -18.40 -0.51 29.94
C ASN A 106 -17.15 -0.07 30.71
N GLY A 107 -15.96 -0.50 30.30
CA GLY A 107 -14.70 -0.11 30.91
C GLY A 107 -13.49 -0.58 30.09
N ILE A 108 -12.33 0.05 30.26
CA ILE A 108 -11.05 -0.35 29.68
C ILE A 108 -10.11 -0.73 30.82
N LEU A 109 -9.80 -2.02 30.96
CA LEU A 109 -9.12 -2.54 32.14
C LEU A 109 -7.74 -3.06 31.81
N ALA A 110 -6.72 -2.58 32.53
CA ALA A 110 -5.36 -3.07 32.49
C ALA A 110 -4.93 -3.53 33.90
N PRO A 111 -4.05 -4.53 34.05
CA PRO A 111 -3.56 -5.39 33.00
C PRO A 111 -4.57 -6.51 32.69
N THR A 112 -4.94 -6.68 31.42
CA THR A 112 -5.77 -7.80 30.95
C THR A 112 -5.23 -8.33 29.62
N THR A 113 -5.58 -9.57 29.28
CA THR A 113 -5.19 -10.18 27.99
C THR A 113 -5.76 -9.39 26.81
N ALA A 114 -7.00 -8.90 26.90
CA ALA A 114 -7.60 -8.05 25.87
C ALA A 114 -6.80 -6.76 25.67
N CYS A 115 -6.36 -6.11 26.76
CA CYS A 115 -5.54 -4.91 26.71
C CYS A 115 -4.16 -5.16 26.10
N PHE A 116 -3.52 -6.29 26.45
CA PHE A 116 -2.25 -6.69 25.87
C PHE A 116 -2.38 -6.95 24.36
N ILE A 117 -3.36 -7.76 23.94
CA ILE A 117 -3.59 -8.09 22.53
C ILE A 117 -3.91 -6.82 21.73
N GLN A 118 -4.75 -5.94 22.26
CA GLN A 118 -5.06 -4.67 21.61
C GLN A 118 -3.80 -3.81 21.44
N GLY A 119 -3.05 -3.57 22.51
CA GLY A 119 -1.85 -2.75 22.46
C GLY A 119 -0.79 -3.31 21.52
N TRP A 120 -0.62 -4.63 21.51
CA TRP A 120 0.26 -5.35 20.60
C TRP A 120 -0.15 -5.17 19.13
N LEU A 121 -1.43 -5.39 18.82
CA LEU A 121 -1.94 -5.27 17.45
C LEU A 121 -1.93 -3.83 16.95
N VAL A 122 -2.22 -2.83 17.80
CA VAL A 122 -2.06 -1.41 17.45
C VAL A 122 -0.60 -1.13 17.10
N GLN A 123 0.34 -1.62 17.91
CA GLN A 123 1.77 -1.41 17.69
C GLN A 123 2.26 -2.02 16.38
N VAL A 124 1.87 -3.26 16.07
CA VAL A 124 2.27 -3.93 14.83
C VAL A 124 1.56 -3.32 13.62
N GLY A 125 0.23 -3.16 13.69
CA GLY A 125 -0.61 -2.71 12.59
C GLY A 125 -0.30 -1.29 12.12
N ASP A 126 -0.33 -0.31 13.03
CA ASP A 126 -0.13 1.11 12.66
C ASP A 126 1.27 1.34 12.03
N ILE A 127 2.30 0.70 12.60
CA ILE A 127 3.68 0.85 12.10
C ILE A 127 3.86 0.12 10.78
N SER A 128 3.38 -1.13 10.67
CA SER A 128 3.51 -1.88 9.41
C SER A 128 2.78 -1.17 8.28
N SER A 129 1.57 -0.67 8.50
CA SER A 129 0.81 0.07 7.49
C SER A 129 1.62 1.26 6.95
N GLY A 130 2.19 2.09 7.84
CA GLY A 130 3.05 3.21 7.44
C GLY A 130 4.30 2.79 6.68
N ILE A 131 5.04 1.78 7.17
CA ILE A 131 6.26 1.31 6.52
C ILE A 131 5.97 0.69 5.14
N TRP A 132 4.84 0.00 4.97
CA TRP A 132 4.43 -0.55 3.67
C TRP A 132 4.06 0.57 2.68
N VAL A 133 3.36 1.62 3.12
CA VAL A 133 3.09 2.79 2.28
C VAL A 133 4.39 3.49 1.88
N LEU A 134 5.32 3.70 2.80
CA LEU A 134 6.64 4.25 2.49
C LEU A 134 7.42 3.36 1.52
N SER A 135 7.34 2.04 1.67
CA SER A 135 7.99 1.07 0.79
C SER A 135 7.41 1.11 -0.62
N ILE A 136 6.09 1.27 -0.76
CA ILE A 136 5.44 1.53 -2.05
C ILE A 136 5.99 2.83 -2.66
N ALA A 137 6.08 3.91 -1.88
CA ALA A 137 6.61 5.19 -2.34
C ALA A 137 8.06 5.06 -2.88
N ILE A 138 8.93 4.42 -2.11
CA ILE A 138 10.33 4.17 -2.49
C ILE A 138 10.40 3.31 -3.75
N HIS A 139 9.60 2.25 -3.82
CA HIS A 139 9.57 1.36 -4.98
C HIS A 139 9.10 2.08 -6.26
N THR A 140 8.07 2.93 -6.15
CA THR A 140 7.62 3.80 -7.23
C THR A 140 8.72 4.76 -7.65
N TRP A 141 9.44 5.37 -6.71
CA TRP A 141 10.55 6.27 -7.02
C TRP A 141 11.67 5.55 -7.80
N PHE A 142 12.09 4.36 -7.36
CA PHE A 142 13.08 3.56 -8.10
C PHE A 142 12.62 3.27 -9.54
N SER A 143 11.35 2.88 -9.69
CA SER A 143 10.77 2.54 -10.98
C SER A 143 10.69 3.74 -11.93
N VAL A 144 10.18 4.89 -11.44
CA VAL A 144 9.93 6.08 -12.27
C VAL A 144 11.20 6.88 -12.55
N VAL A 145 12.06 7.06 -11.55
CA VAL A 145 13.20 7.98 -11.63
C VAL A 145 14.43 7.29 -12.19
N LYS A 146 14.72 6.07 -11.72
CA LYS A 146 15.89 5.31 -12.21
C LYS A 146 15.56 4.46 -13.43
N GLY A 147 14.28 4.22 -13.74
CA GLY A 147 13.88 3.32 -14.84
C GLY A 147 14.29 1.86 -14.62
N HIS A 148 14.69 1.50 -13.40
CA HIS A 148 15.16 0.16 -13.05
C HIS A 148 14.21 -0.48 -12.04
N GLN A 149 13.78 -1.71 -12.33
CA GLN A 149 13.09 -2.55 -11.36
C GLN A 149 14.13 -3.21 -10.45
N ILE A 150 13.75 -3.39 -9.17
CA ILE A 150 14.59 -4.09 -8.21
C ILE A 150 14.61 -5.56 -8.60
N GLU A 151 15.77 -6.20 -8.54
CA GLU A 151 15.87 -7.64 -8.75
C GLU A 151 15.00 -8.41 -7.75
N TYR A 152 14.26 -9.42 -8.23
CA TYR A 152 13.26 -10.13 -7.45
C TYR A 152 13.79 -10.73 -6.14
N ILE A 153 15.00 -11.29 -6.14
CA ILE A 153 15.63 -11.86 -4.93
C ILE A 153 15.86 -10.78 -3.87
N ARG A 154 16.43 -9.63 -4.27
CA ARG A 154 16.66 -8.48 -3.39
C ARG A 154 15.35 -7.91 -2.85
N PHE A 155 14.32 -7.85 -3.69
CA PHE A 155 12.98 -7.47 -3.30
C PHE A 155 12.42 -8.39 -2.20
N CYS A 156 12.51 -9.71 -2.36
CA CYS A 156 12.06 -10.68 -1.35
C CYS A 156 12.77 -10.52 0.00
N TYR A 157 14.09 -10.29 0.01
CA TYR A 157 14.81 -10.01 1.26
C TYR A 157 14.33 -8.72 1.94
N CYS A 158 14.02 -7.68 1.17
CA CYS A 158 13.45 -6.45 1.71
C CYS A 158 12.08 -6.69 2.36
N LEU A 159 11.21 -7.51 1.73
CA LEU A 159 9.90 -7.84 2.30
C LEU A 159 9.99 -8.52 3.67
N ILE A 160 10.84 -9.54 3.77
CA ILE A 160 11.07 -10.27 5.01
C ILE A 160 11.68 -9.33 6.05
N GLY A 161 12.66 -8.52 5.64
CA GLY A 161 13.32 -7.55 6.50
C GLY A 161 12.35 -6.53 7.11
N ILE A 162 11.38 -6.03 6.33
CA ILE A 162 10.35 -5.10 6.83
C ILE A 162 9.49 -5.75 7.92
N TRP A 163 9.00 -6.97 7.70
CA TRP A 163 8.20 -7.66 8.72
C TRP A 163 9.00 -7.96 9.99
N VAL A 164 10.23 -8.47 9.84
CA VAL A 164 11.12 -8.71 10.98
C VAL A 164 11.36 -7.40 11.74
N PHE A 165 11.63 -6.31 11.04
CA PHE A 165 11.84 -5.00 11.63
C PHE A 165 10.62 -4.51 12.43
N VAL A 166 9.41 -4.58 11.87
CA VAL A 166 8.18 -4.17 12.58
C VAL A 166 7.93 -5.06 13.80
N LEU A 167 8.14 -6.37 13.68
CA LEU A 167 7.99 -7.30 14.81
C LEU A 167 9.01 -6.99 15.91
N LEU A 168 10.27 -6.70 15.58
CA LEU A 168 11.28 -6.29 16.55
C LEU A 168 10.84 -5.03 17.31
N LEU A 169 10.36 -4.00 16.60
CA LEU A 169 9.83 -2.77 17.24
C LEU A 169 8.66 -3.07 18.19
N ALA A 170 7.80 -4.02 17.84
CA ALA A 170 6.68 -4.42 18.68
C ALA A 170 7.11 -5.20 19.93
N ILE A 171 8.12 -6.07 19.82
CA ILE A 171 8.60 -6.96 20.91
C ILE A 171 9.45 -6.21 21.96
N ILE A 172 10.30 -5.25 21.55
CA ILE A 172 11.29 -4.60 22.44
C ILE A 172 10.66 -4.04 23.72
N GLY A 173 9.55 -3.33 23.58
CA GLY A 173 8.86 -2.68 24.70
C GLY A 173 8.27 -3.67 25.73
N PRO A 174 7.40 -4.61 25.30
CA PRO A 174 6.86 -5.65 26.17
C PRO A 174 7.92 -6.54 26.82
N ILE A 175 9.02 -6.86 26.16
CA ILE A 175 10.13 -7.60 26.80
C ILE A 175 10.79 -6.77 27.90
N SER A 176 11.01 -5.47 27.65
CA SER A 176 11.64 -4.58 28.63
C SER A 176 10.75 -4.34 29.85
N HIS A 177 9.43 -4.27 29.67
CA HIS A 177 8.47 -3.95 30.74
C HIS A 177 7.23 -4.87 30.74
N PRO A 178 7.36 -6.19 31.03
CA PRO A 178 6.32 -7.19 30.76
C PRO A 178 4.96 -6.95 31.42
N LYS A 179 4.94 -6.29 32.58
CA LYS A 179 3.72 -6.14 33.39
C LYS A 179 3.02 -4.79 33.20
N THR A 180 3.73 -3.76 32.76
CA THR A 180 3.27 -2.35 32.82
C THR A 180 3.29 -1.66 31.46
N TYR A 181 3.69 -2.35 30.39
CA TYR A 181 3.90 -1.70 29.09
C TYR A 181 2.61 -1.31 28.37
N PHE A 182 1.57 -2.14 28.39
CA PHE A 182 0.28 -1.83 27.75
C PHE A 182 -0.78 -1.53 28.80
N VAL A 183 -1.38 -0.34 28.70
CA VAL A 183 -2.37 0.20 29.64
C VAL A 183 -3.42 1.02 28.90
N ASN A 184 -4.48 1.44 29.58
CA ASN A 184 -5.42 2.41 29.01
C ASN A 184 -4.71 3.74 28.69
N THR A 185 -4.92 4.24 27.48
CA THR A 185 -4.37 5.53 27.03
C THR A 185 -5.45 6.56 26.68
N GLY A 186 -6.69 6.32 27.15
CA GLY A 186 -7.84 7.20 27.00
C GLY A 186 -9.03 6.44 26.41
N ALA A 187 -8.88 5.97 25.16
CA ALA A 187 -9.94 5.30 24.41
C ALA A 187 -9.59 3.86 23.98
N TRP A 188 -8.34 3.45 24.10
CA TRP A 188 -7.87 2.10 23.81
C TRP A 188 -6.63 1.76 24.63
N CYS A 189 -6.31 0.47 24.71
CA CYS A 189 -5.07 0.00 25.29
C CYS A 189 -3.90 0.19 24.34
N TRP A 190 -2.83 0.81 24.82
CA TRP A 190 -1.60 1.05 24.06
C TRP A 190 -0.42 1.28 25.01
N ILE A 191 0.77 1.59 24.48
CA ILE A 191 2.02 1.79 25.24
C ILE A 191 1.76 2.79 26.38
N ASN A 192 2.25 2.53 27.59
CA ASN A 192 2.07 3.39 28.75
C ASN A 192 2.68 4.79 28.55
N GLN A 193 1.99 5.82 29.05
CA GLN A 193 2.41 7.23 29.02
C GLN A 193 3.75 7.46 29.74
N ASP A 194 4.04 6.68 30.78
CA ASP A 194 5.28 6.78 31.54
C ASP A 194 6.52 6.43 30.69
N TYR A 195 6.34 5.64 29.63
CA TYR A 195 7.41 5.22 28.72
C TYR A 195 7.47 6.12 27.47
N ALA A 196 7.53 7.44 27.67
CA ALA A 196 7.53 8.43 26.59
C ALA A 196 8.63 8.18 25.53
N ASN A 197 9.84 7.82 25.97
CA ASN A 197 10.96 7.51 25.07
C ASN A 197 10.66 6.29 24.18
N TYR A 198 10.03 5.25 24.73
CA TYR A 198 9.62 4.07 23.96
C TYR A 198 8.49 4.41 22.98
N ARG A 199 7.51 5.23 23.37
CA ARG A 199 6.46 5.71 22.46
C ARG A 199 7.04 6.49 21.28
N LEU A 200 7.99 7.39 21.55
CA LEU A 200 8.63 8.18 20.50
C LEU A 200 9.46 7.29 19.57
N GLY A 201 10.39 6.50 20.12
CA GLY A 201 11.36 5.74 19.33
C GLY A 201 10.81 4.48 18.66
N LEU A 202 9.87 3.77 19.30
CA LEU A 202 9.32 2.53 18.75
C LEU A 202 8.04 2.73 17.96
N HIS A 203 7.40 3.91 17.97
CA HIS A 203 6.13 4.11 17.29
C HIS A 203 6.07 5.45 16.54
N TYR A 204 6.05 6.58 17.24
CA TYR A 204 5.80 7.88 16.61
C TYR A 204 6.85 8.28 15.57
N PHE A 205 8.13 8.02 15.85
CA PHE A 205 9.21 8.31 14.90
C PHE A 205 8.97 7.63 13.54
N TRP A 206 8.60 6.35 13.55
CA TRP A 206 8.40 5.56 12.33
C TRP A 206 7.13 5.97 11.56
N ILE A 207 6.05 6.32 12.28
CA ILE A 207 4.82 6.84 11.65
C ILE A 207 5.11 8.19 10.97
N LEU A 208 5.77 9.12 11.68
CA LEU A 208 6.13 10.43 11.12
C LEU A 208 7.09 10.32 9.95
N LEU A 209 8.10 9.44 10.06
CA LEU A 209 9.04 9.16 8.97
C LEU A 209 8.31 8.62 7.74
N SER A 210 7.36 7.70 7.93
CA SER A 210 6.58 7.12 6.85
C SER A 210 5.68 8.15 6.17
N GLN A 211 4.99 8.98 6.95
CA GLN A 211 4.12 10.04 6.43
C GLN A 211 4.92 11.11 5.69
N PHE A 212 5.90 11.74 6.36
CA PHE A 212 6.70 12.81 5.76
C PHE A 212 7.55 12.31 4.59
N GLY A 213 8.18 11.14 4.76
CA GLY A 213 8.96 10.50 3.69
C GLY A 213 8.13 10.24 2.45
N SER A 214 6.91 9.71 2.61
CA SER A 214 6.00 9.51 1.47
C SER A 214 5.63 10.83 0.79
N VAL A 215 5.29 11.87 1.55
CA VAL A 215 4.99 13.21 0.99
C VAL A 215 6.17 13.72 0.15
N VAL A 216 7.38 13.68 0.70
CA VAL A 216 8.59 14.19 0.02
C VAL A 216 8.86 13.42 -1.27
N ILE A 217 8.81 12.09 -1.22
CA ILE A 217 9.06 11.23 -2.39
C ILE A 217 8.02 11.51 -3.48
N TYR A 218 6.73 11.59 -3.13
CA TYR A 218 5.69 11.84 -4.13
C TYR A 218 5.69 13.27 -4.66
N ALA A 219 6.00 14.26 -3.83
CA ALA A 219 6.21 15.63 -4.31
C ALA A 219 7.37 15.69 -5.31
N TYR A 220 8.46 14.97 -5.05
CA TYR A 220 9.59 14.85 -5.97
C TYR A 220 9.18 14.17 -7.29
N ILE A 221 8.51 13.01 -7.23
CA ILE A 221 8.02 12.30 -8.42
C ILE A 221 7.09 13.19 -9.24
N PHE A 222 6.17 13.91 -8.58
CA PHE A 222 5.25 14.82 -9.24
C PHE A 222 5.99 15.95 -9.97
N CYS A 223 6.95 16.61 -9.30
CA CYS A 223 7.75 17.66 -9.93
C CYS A 223 8.56 17.13 -11.12
N LEU A 224 9.19 15.96 -10.99
CA LEU A 224 9.96 15.32 -12.06
C LEU A 224 9.07 14.97 -13.27
N LEU A 225 7.91 14.36 -13.03
CA LEU A 225 6.98 14.03 -14.10
C LEU A 225 6.44 15.28 -14.80
N ARG A 226 6.13 16.34 -14.03
CA ARG A 226 5.70 17.63 -14.60
C ARG A 226 6.81 18.29 -15.42
N TYR A 227 8.06 18.18 -15.00
CA TYR A 227 9.21 18.68 -15.74
C TYR A 227 9.41 17.93 -17.06
N HIS A 228 9.27 16.61 -17.06
CA HIS A 228 9.37 15.78 -18.28
C HIS A 228 8.22 16.07 -19.26
N ILE A 229 6.98 16.17 -18.76
CA ILE A 229 5.81 16.51 -19.60
C ILE A 229 5.97 17.89 -20.24
N LYS A 230 6.50 18.88 -19.51
CA LYS A 230 6.73 20.23 -20.05
C LYS A 230 7.81 20.28 -21.14
N GLN A 231 8.86 19.45 -21.03
CA GLN A 231 9.89 19.35 -22.06
C GLN A 231 9.44 18.55 -23.29
N ALA A 232 8.44 17.67 -23.14
CA ALA A 232 7.93 16.83 -24.22
C ALA A 232 6.95 17.54 -25.19
N LEU A 233 6.77 18.86 -25.12
CA LEU A 233 6.04 19.64 -26.14
C LEU A 233 6.88 20.84 -26.61
N PRO A 234 7.14 21.04 -27.93
CA PRO A 234 6.19 20.82 -29.02
C PRO A 234 6.76 20.02 -30.22
N ALA A 235 6.39 18.74 -30.36
CA ALA A 235 6.25 18.04 -31.65
C ALA A 235 5.85 16.57 -31.40
N SER A 236 4.64 16.19 -31.83
CA SER A 236 4.09 14.83 -31.83
C SER A 236 3.68 14.21 -30.48
N ARG A 237 2.54 13.48 -30.47
CA ARG A 237 2.01 12.59 -29.40
C ARG A 237 1.00 13.16 -28.38
N LEU A 238 -0.03 13.86 -28.85
CA LEU A 238 -1.26 14.10 -28.08
C LEU A 238 -1.90 12.79 -27.51
N ALA A 239 -1.70 11.65 -28.18
CA ALA A 239 -2.26 10.35 -27.78
C ALA A 239 -1.46 9.58 -26.70
N SER A 240 -0.17 9.90 -26.49
CA SER A 240 0.67 9.28 -25.45
C SER A 240 0.51 9.99 -24.09
N SER A 241 0.19 11.29 -24.13
CA SER A 241 0.02 12.12 -22.93
C SER A 241 -1.17 11.70 -22.04
N GLU A 242 -2.24 11.12 -22.60
CA GLU A 242 -3.37 10.65 -21.79
C GLU A 242 -3.00 9.39 -20.97
N LYS A 243 -2.27 8.44 -21.57
CA LYS A 243 -1.87 7.18 -20.91
C LYS A 243 -0.83 7.40 -19.80
N ILE A 244 0.17 8.26 -20.05
CA ILE A 244 1.21 8.64 -19.07
C ILE A 244 0.60 9.43 -17.89
N SER A 245 -0.41 10.28 -18.12
CA SER A 245 -1.10 11.00 -17.03
C SER A 245 -1.90 10.08 -16.11
N ARG A 246 -2.35 8.93 -16.63
CA ARG A 246 -3.29 8.02 -15.97
C ARG A 246 -2.60 7.00 -15.07
N ALA A 247 -1.47 6.43 -15.51
CA ALA A 247 -0.62 5.58 -14.68
C ALA A 247 -0.06 6.35 -13.46
N ALA A 248 0.36 7.59 -13.67
CA ALA A 248 0.82 8.49 -12.61
C ALA A 248 -0.28 8.84 -11.58
N ARG A 249 -1.55 8.89 -11.99
CA ARG A 249 -2.68 9.14 -11.09
C ARG A 249 -2.92 7.99 -10.11
N PHE A 250 -2.81 6.74 -10.55
CA PHE A 250 -3.01 5.58 -9.67
C PHE A 250 -1.85 5.35 -8.69
N MET A 251 -0.64 5.72 -9.07
CA MET A 251 0.55 5.58 -8.22
C MET A 251 0.55 6.51 -7.00
N VAL A 252 -0.24 7.59 -7.01
CA VAL A 252 -0.29 8.62 -5.95
C VAL A 252 -1.46 8.39 -4.97
N LEU A 253 -2.51 7.67 -5.39
CA LEU A 253 -3.75 7.55 -4.61
C LEU A 253 -3.55 6.91 -3.23
N TYR A 254 -2.87 5.77 -3.17
CA TYR A 254 -2.63 5.05 -1.90
C TYR A 254 -1.94 5.91 -0.84
N PRO A 255 -0.75 6.50 -1.11
CA PRO A 255 -0.08 7.36 -0.14
C PRO A 255 -0.91 8.59 0.23
N THR A 256 -1.61 9.22 -0.72
CA THR A 256 -2.46 10.39 -0.39
C THR A 256 -3.63 10.02 0.52
N ALA A 257 -4.29 8.89 0.26
CA ALA A 257 -5.36 8.39 1.11
C ALA A 257 -4.81 8.05 2.50
N TYR A 258 -3.69 7.31 2.57
CA TYR A 258 -3.02 6.98 3.83
C TYR A 258 -2.69 8.24 4.63
N ILE A 259 -2.05 9.25 4.02
CA ILE A 259 -1.68 10.49 4.70
C ILE A 259 -2.94 11.21 5.20
N ALA A 260 -3.97 11.37 4.37
CA ALA A 260 -5.19 12.06 4.77
C ALA A 260 -5.92 11.39 5.95
N LEU A 261 -5.96 10.06 5.96
CA LEU A 261 -6.65 9.27 6.98
C LEU A 261 -5.83 9.12 8.27
N SER A 262 -4.51 9.04 8.17
CA SER A 262 -3.63 8.79 9.32
C SER A 262 -3.10 10.07 9.98
N LEU A 263 -2.95 11.19 9.25
CA LEU A 263 -2.35 12.44 9.75
C LEU A 263 -3.00 13.04 11.01
N PRO A 264 -4.33 12.98 11.23
CA PRO A 264 -4.95 13.58 12.41
C PRO A 264 -4.39 13.06 13.74
N LEU A 265 -4.08 11.76 13.84
CA LEU A 265 -3.55 11.16 15.08
C LEU A 265 -2.18 11.72 15.50
N PRO A 266 -1.12 11.66 14.67
CA PRO A 266 0.18 12.24 15.01
C PRO A 266 0.10 13.77 15.13
N ALA A 267 -0.73 14.45 14.32
CA ALA A 267 -0.93 15.90 14.45
C ALA A 267 -1.49 16.29 15.84
N GLY A 268 -2.48 15.54 16.35
CA GLY A 268 -2.99 15.74 17.71
C GLY A 268 -1.92 15.54 18.78
N ARG A 269 -1.05 14.53 18.61
CA ARG A 269 0.05 14.26 19.56
C ARG A 269 1.13 15.34 19.52
N LEU A 270 1.49 15.83 18.33
CA LEU A 270 2.40 16.97 18.18
C LEU A 270 1.83 18.24 18.84
N ALA A 271 0.52 18.48 18.70
CA ALA A 271 -0.15 19.59 19.35
C ALA A 271 -0.16 19.47 20.89
N LEU A 272 -0.32 18.26 21.45
CA LEU A 272 -0.15 18.07 22.89
C LEU A 272 1.28 18.39 23.35
N TRP A 273 2.30 18.00 22.59
CA TRP A 273 3.69 18.31 22.91
C TRP A 273 4.05 19.79 22.78
N SER A 274 3.33 20.54 21.92
CA SER A 274 3.46 22.00 21.86
C SER A 274 2.69 22.74 22.98
N GLY A 275 2.07 22.00 23.90
CA GLY A 275 1.35 22.55 25.05
C GLY A 275 -0.14 22.82 24.81
N ALA A 276 -0.68 22.48 23.63
CA ALA A 276 -2.12 22.58 23.37
C ALA A 276 -2.90 21.51 24.15
N LYS A 277 -4.14 21.81 24.52
CA LYS A 277 -5.06 20.83 25.11
C LYS A 277 -5.93 20.25 24.00
N VAL A 278 -5.74 18.97 23.69
CA VAL A 278 -6.50 18.28 22.63
C VAL A 278 -7.52 17.32 23.29
N PRO A 279 -8.82 17.46 23.01
CA PRO A 279 -9.85 16.62 23.62
C PRO A 279 -9.79 15.17 23.12
N LEU A 280 -10.25 14.22 23.93
CA LEU A 280 -10.29 12.80 23.57
C LEU A 280 -11.13 12.54 22.30
N THR A 281 -12.18 13.33 22.09
CA THR A 281 -13.02 13.27 20.89
C THR A 281 -12.21 13.44 19.59
N PHE A 282 -11.21 14.32 19.58
CA PHE A 282 -10.34 14.50 18.42
C PHE A 282 -9.55 13.23 18.11
N TYR A 283 -9.02 12.56 19.14
CA TYR A 283 -8.31 11.28 18.97
C TYR A 283 -9.23 10.17 18.48
N CYS A 284 -10.47 10.12 18.94
CA CYS A 284 -11.42 9.13 18.45
C CYS A 284 -11.84 9.39 17.00
N ILE A 285 -12.03 10.64 16.58
CA ILE A 285 -12.27 10.99 15.17
C ILE A 285 -11.06 10.57 14.32
N GLY A 286 -9.85 10.90 14.77
CA GLY A 286 -8.61 10.44 14.13
C GLY A 286 -8.51 8.92 14.07
N ALA A 287 -8.93 8.21 15.13
CA ALA A 287 -8.96 6.75 15.14
C ALA A 287 -10.03 6.19 14.19
N THR A 288 -11.19 6.83 14.03
CA THR A 288 -12.19 6.45 13.02
C THR A 288 -11.63 6.58 11.60
N LEU A 289 -10.89 7.65 11.32
CA LEU A 289 -10.22 7.83 10.02
C LEU A 289 -9.12 6.79 9.82
N MET A 290 -8.25 6.61 10.82
CA MET A 290 -7.17 5.62 10.76
C MET A 290 -7.70 4.20 10.59
N THR A 291 -8.76 3.82 11.32
CA THR A 291 -9.39 2.50 11.17
C THR A 291 -10.10 2.31 9.84
N SER A 292 -10.40 3.39 9.10
CA SER A 292 -10.98 3.31 7.75
C SER A 292 -9.97 3.03 6.63
N CYS A 293 -8.65 3.10 6.90
CA CYS A 293 -7.59 2.88 5.91
C CYS A 293 -7.79 1.57 5.14
N GLY A 294 -7.99 0.44 5.84
CA GLY A 294 -8.13 -0.86 5.19
C GLY A 294 -9.30 -0.95 4.21
N PHE A 295 -10.45 -0.34 4.55
CA PHE A 295 -11.58 -0.24 3.63
C PHE A 295 -11.24 0.60 2.41
N VAL A 296 -10.60 1.76 2.60
CA VAL A 296 -10.20 2.65 1.50
C VAL A 296 -9.17 1.97 0.60
N ASP A 297 -8.19 1.26 1.16
CA ASP A 297 -7.19 0.52 0.39
C ASP A 297 -7.79 -0.64 -0.39
N ALA A 298 -8.79 -1.33 0.17
CA ALA A 298 -9.55 -2.35 -0.55
C ALA A 298 -10.35 -1.74 -1.73
N VAL A 299 -10.97 -0.59 -1.53
CA VAL A 299 -11.65 0.16 -2.60
C VAL A 299 -10.66 0.61 -3.67
N LEU A 300 -9.52 1.18 -3.28
CA LEU A 300 -8.47 1.61 -4.20
C LEU A 300 -7.95 0.44 -5.03
N TYR A 301 -7.75 -0.73 -4.42
CA TYR A 301 -7.31 -1.94 -5.12
C TYR A 301 -8.33 -2.39 -6.17
N THR A 302 -9.60 -2.49 -5.77
CA THR A 302 -10.67 -2.94 -6.68
C THR A 302 -10.87 -1.97 -7.85
N LEU A 303 -10.83 -0.66 -7.59
CA LEU A 303 -10.92 0.37 -8.63
C LEU A 303 -9.72 0.34 -9.58
N THR A 304 -8.50 0.26 -9.04
CA THR A 304 -7.28 0.21 -9.84
C THR A 304 -7.27 -1.04 -10.73
N ARG A 305 -7.60 -2.21 -10.18
CA ARG A 305 -7.70 -3.46 -10.94
C ARG A 305 -8.78 -3.40 -12.02
N ARG A 306 -9.97 -2.86 -11.71
CA ARG A 306 -11.08 -2.76 -12.68
C ARG A 306 -10.73 -1.86 -13.85
N ILE A 307 -10.06 -0.73 -13.60
CA ILE A 307 -9.67 0.21 -14.64
C ILE A 307 -8.61 -0.41 -15.53
N LEU A 308 -7.59 -1.06 -14.96
CA LEU A 308 -6.58 -1.77 -15.74
C LEU A 308 -7.20 -2.84 -16.67
N ILE A 309 -8.13 -3.65 -16.16
CA ILE A 309 -8.80 -4.69 -16.97
C ILE A 309 -9.64 -4.07 -18.10
N ARG A 310 -10.40 -3.01 -17.82
CA ARG A 310 -11.29 -2.38 -18.80
C ARG A 310 -10.53 -1.72 -19.96
N GLU A 311 -9.41 -1.09 -19.67
CA GLU A 311 -8.58 -0.43 -20.69
C GLU A 311 -7.96 -1.45 -21.66
N MET A 312 -7.60 -2.64 -21.18
CA MET A 312 -7.12 -3.72 -22.05
C MET A 312 -8.22 -4.32 -22.92
N GLY A 313 -9.43 -4.46 -22.38
CA GLY A 313 -10.60 -4.90 -23.15
C GLY A 313 -10.97 -3.92 -24.29
N ASN A 314 -10.70 -2.63 -24.11
CA ASN A 314 -10.90 -1.60 -25.14
C ASN A 314 -9.72 -1.48 -26.12
N ALA A 315 -8.53 -1.96 -25.74
CA ALA A 315 -7.33 -1.95 -26.57
C ALA A 315 -7.18 -3.22 -27.44
N ALA A 316 -7.98 -4.26 -27.21
CA ALA A 316 -8.12 -5.37 -28.15
C ALA A 316 -8.81 -4.84 -29.42
N PRO A 317 -8.13 -4.82 -30.58
CA PRO A 317 -8.80 -4.44 -31.82
C PRO A 317 -9.94 -5.42 -32.05
N SER A 318 -11.11 -4.90 -32.42
CA SER A 318 -12.20 -5.69 -32.97
C SER A 318 -11.64 -6.54 -34.13
N MET A 319 -11.33 -7.80 -33.84
CA MET A 319 -10.87 -8.79 -34.82
C MET A 319 -12.09 -9.32 -35.59
N VAL A 320 -12.88 -8.39 -36.13
CA VAL A 320 -14.01 -8.61 -37.03
C VAL A 320 -13.90 -7.58 -38.17
N ASP A 321 -12.73 -7.50 -38.81
CA ASP A 321 -12.65 -7.01 -40.19
C ASP A 321 -11.33 -7.42 -40.90
N ARG A 322 -11.03 -8.72 -40.92
CA ARG A 322 -9.92 -9.25 -41.74
C ARG A 322 -10.24 -10.55 -42.47
N THR A 323 -11.52 -10.77 -42.79
CA THR A 323 -11.97 -11.77 -43.76
C THR A 323 -12.37 -11.09 -45.07
N ALA A 324 -11.41 -10.42 -45.69
CA ALA A 324 -11.39 -10.18 -47.13
C ALA A 324 -10.00 -10.59 -47.63
N ILE A 325 -9.68 -11.88 -47.49
CA ILE A 325 -8.61 -12.49 -48.27
C ILE A 325 -9.11 -12.55 -49.70
N THR A 326 -8.68 -11.58 -50.51
CA THR A 326 -8.71 -11.65 -51.96
C THR A 326 -8.11 -12.98 -52.39
N ARG A 327 -8.95 -13.90 -52.87
CA ARG A 327 -8.53 -15.10 -53.59
C ARG A 327 -7.96 -14.67 -54.95
N THR A 328 -6.69 -14.31 -55.00
CA THR A 328 -5.94 -14.38 -56.25
C THR A 328 -5.48 -15.82 -56.45
N VAL A 329 -6.27 -16.56 -57.22
CA VAL A 329 -5.85 -17.84 -57.80
C VAL A 329 -4.86 -17.51 -58.91
N ALA A 330 -3.57 -17.73 -58.66
CA ALA A 330 -2.57 -17.82 -59.71
C ALA A 330 -2.51 -19.28 -60.17
N VAL A 331 -3.01 -19.55 -61.37
CA VAL A 331 -2.85 -20.83 -62.07
C VAL A 331 -1.41 -20.89 -62.58
N GLY A 332 -0.59 -21.74 -61.97
CA GLY A 332 0.70 -22.15 -62.51
C GLY A 332 0.53 -23.41 -63.35
N ASP A 333 0.92 -23.33 -64.62
CA ASP A 333 0.96 -24.43 -65.56
C ASP A 333 2.10 -25.38 -65.14
N ASN A 334 1.76 -26.41 -64.35
CA ASN A 334 2.46 -27.68 -64.11
C ASN A 334 1.87 -28.32 -62.83
N GLY A 335 0.95 -29.26 -63.02
CA GLY A 335 0.10 -29.84 -61.98
C GLY A 335 0.82 -30.62 -60.88
N VAL A 336 1.22 -29.94 -59.81
CA VAL A 336 1.53 -30.56 -58.50
C VAL A 336 0.92 -29.73 -57.37
N ALA A 337 -0.18 -30.23 -56.79
CA ALA A 337 -0.77 -29.68 -55.58
C ALA A 337 -0.09 -30.30 -54.35
N ILE A 338 0.62 -29.50 -53.55
CA ILE A 338 1.13 -29.91 -52.23
C ILE A 338 0.19 -29.40 -51.15
N THR A 339 -0.67 -30.27 -50.64
CA THR A 339 -1.48 -30.02 -49.45
C THR A 339 -0.63 -30.25 -48.20
N LEU A 340 -0.13 -29.18 -47.57
CA LEU A 340 0.49 -29.28 -46.25
C LEU A 340 -0.59 -29.19 -45.18
N GLY A 341 -1.15 -30.35 -44.81
CA GLY A 341 -2.03 -30.47 -43.66
C GLY A 341 -1.25 -30.26 -42.36
N LYS A 342 -1.52 -29.16 -41.66
CA LYS A 342 -1.23 -29.05 -40.22
C LYS A 342 -2.52 -28.99 -39.42
N ARG A 343 -2.68 -30.05 -38.65
CA ARG A 343 -3.72 -30.37 -37.67
C ARG A 343 -3.93 -29.20 -36.70
N ALA A 344 -5.11 -28.57 -36.75
CA ALA A 344 -5.53 -27.57 -35.79
C ALA A 344 -5.75 -28.23 -34.41
N ARG A 345 -4.95 -27.86 -33.40
CA ARG A 345 -5.33 -28.06 -32.00
C ARG A 345 -6.30 -26.94 -31.62
N LYS A 346 -7.50 -27.35 -31.22
CA LYS A 346 -8.59 -26.53 -30.69
C LYS A 346 -8.07 -25.66 -29.53
N ALA A 347 -7.93 -24.35 -29.77
CA ALA A 347 -7.72 -23.36 -28.71
C ALA A 347 -9.03 -23.20 -27.94
N GLN A 348 -9.02 -23.57 -26.66
CA GLN A 348 -10.17 -23.50 -25.78
C GLN A 348 -10.11 -22.18 -25.02
N GLY A 349 -11.05 -21.28 -25.33
CA GLY A 349 -11.48 -20.11 -24.53
C GLY A 349 -10.40 -19.33 -23.80
N THR A 350 -9.85 -18.30 -24.45
CA THR A 350 -9.04 -17.27 -23.82
C THR A 350 -9.90 -16.42 -22.88
N ASP A 351 -9.68 -16.59 -21.58
CA ASP A 351 -10.23 -15.72 -20.54
C ASP A 351 -9.30 -14.51 -20.36
N LEU A 352 -9.91 -13.32 -20.23
CA LEU A 352 -9.30 -11.98 -20.39
C LEU A 352 -8.45 -11.53 -19.18
N SER A 353 -7.57 -12.41 -18.69
CA SER A 353 -6.83 -12.25 -17.41
C SER A 353 -5.31 -12.33 -17.57
N ASP A 354 -4.80 -12.79 -18.73
CA ASP A 354 -3.37 -12.96 -19.00
C ASP A 354 -2.64 -11.63 -19.32
N SER A 355 -3.38 -10.53 -19.33
CA SER A 355 -2.94 -9.28 -19.93
C SER A 355 -2.10 -8.40 -18.96
N THR A 356 -1.93 -8.80 -17.69
CA THR A 356 -1.17 -8.00 -16.70
C THR A 356 0.34 -8.01 -16.92
N GLU A 357 0.90 -9.04 -17.56
CA GLU A 357 2.32 -9.04 -17.96
C GLU A 357 2.55 -8.31 -19.29
N ASP A 358 1.58 -8.35 -20.20
CA ASP A 358 1.60 -7.50 -21.40
C ASP A 358 1.52 -6.00 -21.04
N ILE A 359 0.80 -5.61 -19.98
CA ILE A 359 0.70 -4.22 -19.49
C ILE A 359 2.06 -3.57 -19.22
N TRP A 360 2.98 -4.25 -18.52
CA TRP A 360 4.26 -3.67 -18.11
C TRP A 360 5.38 -3.92 -19.11
N SER A 361 5.24 -4.96 -19.94
CA SER A 361 6.18 -5.30 -21.00
C SER A 361 6.02 -4.39 -22.21
N ILE A 362 4.78 -4.03 -22.56
CA ILE A 362 4.47 -3.10 -23.67
C ILE A 362 4.95 -1.68 -23.34
N GLU A 363 4.87 -1.23 -22.09
CA GLU A 363 5.40 0.09 -21.69
C GLU A 363 6.94 0.15 -21.78
N LYS A 364 7.64 -0.96 -21.50
CA LYS A 364 9.08 -1.09 -21.74
C LYS A 364 9.43 -1.22 -23.22
N ALA A 365 8.66 -1.96 -24.00
CA ALA A 365 8.89 -2.11 -25.44
C ALA A 365 8.72 -0.75 -26.15
N VAL A 366 7.68 0.01 -25.81
CA VAL A 366 7.46 1.36 -26.35
C VAL A 366 8.55 2.36 -25.90
N SER A 367 9.19 2.19 -24.75
CA SER A 367 10.29 3.09 -24.32
C SER A 367 11.66 2.71 -24.88
N PHE A 368 11.87 1.44 -25.26
CA PHE A 368 13.10 0.97 -25.91
C PHE A 368 13.10 1.19 -27.42
N ASP A 369 11.96 0.96 -28.10
CA ASP A 369 11.85 1.11 -29.56
C ASP A 369 11.98 2.58 -29.99
N ASP A 370 11.41 3.49 -29.20
CA ASP A 370 11.51 4.94 -29.41
C ASP A 370 12.95 5.46 -29.25
N ARG A 371 13.81 4.71 -28.53
CA ARG A 371 15.22 5.06 -28.36
C ARG A 371 16.10 4.46 -29.45
N SER A 372 15.74 3.31 -30.03
CA SER A 372 16.45 2.73 -31.17
C SER A 372 16.11 3.44 -32.49
N ASP A 373 14.85 3.83 -32.68
CA ASP A 373 14.41 4.49 -33.92
C ASP A 373 14.98 5.89 -34.04
N VAL A 374 15.09 6.64 -32.94
CA VAL A 374 15.74 7.97 -32.93
C VAL A 374 17.24 7.87 -33.24
N VAL A 375 17.93 6.85 -32.71
CA VAL A 375 19.38 6.63 -32.97
C VAL A 375 19.64 6.15 -34.39
N HIS A 376 18.74 5.36 -34.98
CA HIS A 376 18.85 4.94 -36.39
C HIS A 376 18.50 6.08 -37.36
N GLN A 377 17.56 6.94 -37.01
CA GLN A 377 17.14 8.06 -37.87
C GLN A 377 18.15 9.22 -37.86
N GLU A 378 18.81 9.51 -36.73
CA GLU A 378 19.94 10.47 -36.67
C GLU A 378 21.18 9.96 -37.44
N ARG A 379 21.45 8.65 -37.43
CA ARG A 379 22.55 8.08 -38.22
C ARG A 379 22.29 8.09 -39.72
N ALA A 380 21.05 7.88 -40.15
CA ALA A 380 20.68 7.90 -41.57
C ALA A 380 20.68 9.32 -42.15
N SER A 381 20.31 10.34 -41.35
CA SER A 381 20.32 11.74 -41.77
C SER A 381 21.72 12.39 -41.71
N ALA A 382 22.62 11.89 -40.85
CA ALA A 382 24.03 12.26 -40.87
C ALA A 382 24.82 11.63 -42.04
N SER A 383 24.35 10.51 -42.62
CA SER A 383 24.99 9.88 -43.78
C SER A 383 24.50 10.42 -45.13
N SER A 384 23.32 11.05 -45.20
CA SER A 384 22.80 11.64 -46.45
C SER A 384 23.16 13.12 -46.64
N SER A 385 23.80 13.75 -45.66
CA SER A 385 24.22 15.16 -45.71
C SER A 385 25.71 15.36 -46.05
N GLY A 386 26.43 14.27 -46.36
CA GLY A 386 27.85 14.28 -46.71
C GLY A 386 28.16 14.08 -48.20
N GLU A 387 27.15 14.00 -49.08
CA GLU A 387 27.34 13.62 -50.50
C GLU A 387 26.71 14.62 -51.48
N GLU A 388 26.68 15.90 -51.09
CA GLU A 388 26.26 17.02 -51.95
C GLU A 388 27.18 18.23 -51.72
N ASP A 389 28.50 18.00 -51.79
CA ASP A 389 29.51 19.06 -51.99
C ASP A 389 30.86 18.42 -52.40
N ARG A 390 30.96 17.99 -53.67
CA ARG A 390 32.23 17.95 -54.42
C ARG A 390 32.05 17.76 -55.92
#